data_AF-A0A951TT79-F1
#
_entry.id   AF-A0A951TT79-F1
#
_cell.length_a   1.000
_cell.length_b   1.000
_cell.length_c   1.000
_cell.angle_alpha   90.00
_cell.angle_beta   90.00
_cell.angle_gamma   90.00
#
_symmetry.space_group_name_H-M   'P 1'
#
loop_
_entity.id
_entity.type
_entity.pdbx_description
1 polymer ?
#
loop_
_entity_poly.entity_id
_entity_poly.type
_entity_poly.pdbx_seq_one_letter_code
_entity_poly.pdbx_strand_id
1 'polypeptide(L)'
;MAGAGEEIALEMNEGMAEYTGFRAGGLPGWAQRARAAFQLDEHDARARGESVVRSFAYASGPAYGLLLDDAGAGWRAGLGAETELGALLAGAYGVTPGTDAEELEIRAETYGYASLREEEERRAANRLARQAEYRRRFLDGPVLVLPATPEIRYGFDPNRIEGFDEGGTIYATLNARDAWGTLAVSEGGAWMIREDGRVARLVVPAPQDRDARPLEGEGWTLELAEGWALEPGERPGSWIVAPSGP
;
A
#
# COMPACT_ATOMS: atom_id res chain seq x y z
N MET A 1 6.64 2.48 -0.69
CA MET A 1 7.33 2.77 0.59
C MET A 1 6.80 4.10 1.05
N ALA A 2 6.45 4.23 2.32
CA ALA A 2 6.23 5.57 2.85
C ALA A 2 7.56 6.33 2.78
N GLY A 3 7.52 7.62 2.47
CA GLY A 3 8.72 8.44 2.60
C GLY A 3 9.10 8.59 4.08
N ALA A 4 10.37 8.87 4.39
CA ALA A 4 10.81 9.08 5.77
C ALA A 4 9.93 10.09 6.55
N GLY A 5 9.45 11.15 5.89
CA GLY A 5 8.51 12.11 6.49
C GLY A 5 7.11 11.54 6.78
N GLU A 6 6.62 10.60 5.97
CA GLU A 6 5.35 9.92 6.24
C GLU A 6 5.47 8.95 7.43
N GLU A 7 6.63 8.29 7.59
CA GLU A 7 6.92 7.44 8.75
C GLU A 7 7.02 8.26 10.04
N ILE A 8 7.72 9.40 10.01
CA ILE A 8 7.78 10.33 11.16
C ILE A 8 6.38 10.83 11.52
N ALA A 9 5.60 11.27 10.53
CA ALA A 9 4.24 11.73 10.77
C ALA A 9 3.35 10.62 11.37
N LEU A 10 3.50 9.38 10.92
CA LEU A 10 2.75 8.25 11.47
C LEU A 10 3.20 7.93 12.91
N GLU A 11 4.50 7.92 13.18
CA GLU A 11 5.05 7.69 14.52
C GLU A 11 4.59 8.79 15.50
N MET A 12 4.57 10.04 15.06
CA MET A 12 4.12 11.18 15.86
C MET A 12 2.61 11.21 16.09
N ASN A 13 1.80 10.77 15.12
CA ASN A 13 0.34 10.75 15.27
C ASN A 13 -0.13 9.49 16.02
N GLU A 14 0.19 8.32 15.49
CA GLU A 14 -0.32 7.04 15.98
C GLU A 14 0.51 6.50 17.14
N GLY A 15 1.84 6.57 17.02
CA GLY A 15 2.74 6.05 18.05
C GLY A 15 2.64 6.80 19.37
N MET A 16 2.55 8.14 19.31
CA MET A 16 2.35 8.95 20.52
C MET A 16 0.94 8.80 21.11
N ALA A 17 -0.08 8.56 20.28
CA ALA A 17 -1.42 8.25 20.76
C ALA A 17 -1.44 6.92 21.53
N GLU A 18 -0.85 5.86 20.97
CA GLU A 18 -0.76 4.56 21.63
C GLU A 18 0.07 4.64 22.92
N TYR A 19 1.22 5.33 22.88
CA TYR A 19 2.03 5.61 24.07
C TYR A 19 1.23 6.34 25.15
N THR A 20 0.41 7.32 24.78
CA THR A 20 -0.48 8.01 25.72
C THR A 20 -1.48 7.04 26.35
N GLY A 21 -2.01 6.09 25.56
CA GLY A 21 -2.85 5.00 26.05
C GLY A 21 -2.14 4.11 27.08
N PHE A 22 -0.88 3.75 26.85
CA PHE A 22 -0.05 3.00 27.82
C PHE A 22 0.05 3.73 29.16
N ARG A 23 0.27 5.05 29.11
CA ARG A 23 0.39 5.88 30.32
C ARG A 23 -0.94 6.06 31.04
N ALA A 24 -2.02 6.26 30.30
CA ALA A 24 -3.37 6.44 30.85
C ALA A 24 -3.92 5.13 31.44
N GLY A 25 -3.47 3.97 30.97
CA GLY A 25 -3.91 2.65 31.42
C GLY A 25 -3.55 2.30 32.88
N GLY A 26 -2.73 3.10 33.56
CA GLY A 26 -2.47 2.97 35.00
C GLY A 26 -1.69 1.71 35.43
N LEU A 27 -1.16 0.94 34.49
CA LEU A 27 -0.33 -0.23 34.78
C LEU A 27 0.97 0.18 35.48
N PRO A 28 1.54 -0.64 36.38
CA PRO A 28 2.87 -0.38 36.92
C PRO A 28 3.93 -0.41 35.79
N GLY A 29 5.01 0.36 35.95
CA GLY A 29 5.99 0.57 34.87
C GLY A 29 6.60 -0.71 34.28
N TRP A 30 6.84 -1.74 35.11
CA TRP A 30 7.33 -3.03 34.62
C TRP A 30 6.33 -3.72 33.68
N ALA A 31 5.03 -3.60 33.95
CA ALA A 31 3.97 -4.21 33.15
C ALA A 31 3.77 -3.44 31.83
N GLN A 32 3.92 -2.11 31.86
CA GLN A 32 3.94 -1.30 30.63
C GLN A 32 5.10 -1.72 29.72
N ARG A 33 6.31 -1.89 30.26
CA ARG A 33 7.47 -2.38 29.49
C ARG A 33 7.26 -3.79 28.95
N ALA A 34 6.75 -4.71 29.76
CA ALA A 34 6.47 -6.07 29.32
C ALA A 34 5.44 -6.10 28.18
N ARG A 35 4.39 -5.26 28.26
CA ARG A 35 3.40 -5.10 27.20
C ARG A 35 4.01 -4.52 25.93
N ALA A 36 4.84 -3.49 26.02
CA ALA A 36 5.48 -2.89 24.85
C ALA A 36 6.44 -3.89 24.17
N ALA A 37 7.22 -4.64 24.95
CA ALA A 37 8.08 -5.70 24.42
C ALA A 37 7.27 -6.81 23.73
N PHE A 38 6.15 -7.23 24.31
CA PHE A 38 5.24 -8.19 23.68
C PHE A 38 4.63 -7.66 22.39
N GLN A 39 4.20 -6.39 22.36
CA GLN A 39 3.67 -5.78 21.13
C GLN A 39 4.72 -5.69 20.02
N LEU A 40 5.98 -5.39 20.34
CA LEU A 40 7.08 -5.42 19.37
C LEU A 40 7.32 -6.83 18.81
N ASP A 41 7.36 -7.85 19.68
CA ASP A 41 7.55 -9.24 19.25
C ASP A 41 6.39 -9.74 18.37
N GLU A 42 5.15 -9.42 18.76
CA GLU A 42 3.96 -9.77 17.99
C GLU A 42 3.91 -9.05 16.63
N HIS A 43 4.39 -7.80 16.59
CA HIS A 43 4.47 -7.01 15.37
C HIS A 43 5.56 -7.56 14.43
N ASP A 44 6.74 -7.91 14.94
CA ASP A 44 7.79 -8.60 14.15
C ASP A 44 7.28 -9.93 13.59
N ALA A 45 6.59 -10.72 14.40
CA ALA A 45 6.03 -12.00 13.97
C ALA A 45 5.00 -11.83 12.83
N ARG A 46 4.16 -10.78 12.88
CA ARG A 46 3.19 -10.45 11.81
C ARG A 46 3.84 -9.80 10.59
N ALA A 47 4.92 -9.04 10.78
CA ALA A 47 5.67 -8.39 9.72
C ALA A 47 6.29 -9.38 8.72
N ARG A 48 6.44 -10.66 9.12
CA ARG A 48 6.90 -11.75 8.25
C ARG A 48 5.85 -12.09 7.19
N GLY A 49 5.86 -11.33 6.11
CA GLY A 49 5.02 -11.50 4.93
C GLY A 49 4.06 -10.34 4.64
N GLU A 50 3.93 -9.38 5.55
CA GLU A 50 3.04 -8.22 5.42
C GLU A 50 3.79 -6.88 5.49
N SER A 51 3.15 -5.81 5.01
CA SER A 51 3.71 -4.46 5.08
C SER A 51 3.51 -3.84 6.46
N VAL A 52 4.59 -3.37 7.08
CA VAL A 52 4.58 -2.69 8.39
C VAL A 52 4.38 -1.18 8.31
N VAL A 53 4.40 -0.62 7.10
CA VAL A 53 4.46 0.83 6.84
C VAL A 53 3.36 1.62 7.57
N ARG A 54 2.19 1.03 7.80
CA ARG A 54 1.05 1.69 8.46
C ARG A 54 0.80 1.25 9.90
N SER A 55 1.58 0.31 10.42
CA SER A 55 1.30 -0.31 11.72
C SER A 55 2.49 -0.26 12.69
N PHE A 56 3.71 -0.01 12.19
CA PHE A 56 4.91 -0.02 13.04
C PHE A 56 4.81 0.98 14.20
N ALA A 57 4.22 2.16 13.95
CA ALA A 57 4.10 3.24 14.92
C ALA A 57 3.39 2.82 16.21
N TYR A 58 2.38 1.95 16.12
CA TYR A 58 1.67 1.44 17.29
C TYR A 58 2.56 0.60 18.21
N ALA A 59 3.59 -0.05 17.67
CA ALA A 59 4.56 -0.80 18.47
C ALA A 59 5.77 0.07 18.87
N SER A 60 6.31 0.86 17.94
CA SER A 60 7.52 1.68 18.18
C SER A 60 7.26 2.86 19.11
N GLY A 61 6.11 3.53 19.01
CA GLY A 61 5.76 4.70 19.81
C GLY A 61 5.80 4.44 21.32
N PRO A 62 5.07 3.43 21.84
CA PRO A 62 5.16 3.04 23.25
C PRO A 62 6.56 2.63 23.67
N ALA A 63 7.28 1.89 22.84
CA ALA A 63 8.63 1.43 23.16
C ALA A 63 9.61 2.60 23.33
N TYR A 64 9.65 3.53 22.37
CA TYR A 64 10.48 4.73 22.46
C TYR A 64 10.06 5.61 23.63
N GLY A 65 8.75 5.87 23.79
CA GLY A 65 8.24 6.74 24.84
C GLY A 65 8.56 6.22 26.25
N LEU A 66 8.47 4.91 26.48
CA LEU A 66 8.81 4.30 27.77
C LEU A 66 10.32 4.35 28.06
N LEU A 67 11.18 4.18 27.06
CA LEU A 67 12.63 4.34 27.25
C LEU A 67 13.00 5.81 27.50
N LEU A 68 12.37 6.74 26.78
CA LEU A 68 12.54 8.18 27.00
C LEU A 68 12.09 8.62 28.40
N ASP A 69 11.11 7.94 28.98
CA ASP A 69 10.71 8.13 30.37
C ASP A 69 11.75 7.67 31.37
N ASP A 70 12.34 6.50 31.11
CA ASP A 70 13.40 5.94 31.94
C ASP A 70 14.68 6.80 31.87
N ALA A 71 14.92 7.52 30.77
CA ALA A 71 16.01 8.50 30.65
C ALA A 71 15.80 9.76 31.54
N GLY A 72 14.60 9.99 32.06
CA GLY A 72 14.31 11.05 33.02
C GLY A 72 14.31 12.49 32.46
N ALA A 73 14.50 12.66 31.15
CA ALA A 73 14.41 13.96 30.49
C ALA A 73 12.95 14.41 30.34
N GLY A 74 12.69 15.72 30.43
CA GLY A 74 11.38 16.32 30.13
C GLY A 74 11.02 16.31 28.64
N TRP A 75 11.20 15.18 27.96
CA TRP A 75 11.23 15.04 26.50
C TRP A 75 9.91 15.42 25.81
N ARG A 76 8.77 15.14 26.44
CA ARG A 76 7.43 15.36 25.87
C ARG A 76 7.14 16.82 25.52
N ALA A 77 7.68 17.76 26.31
CA ALA A 77 7.41 19.18 26.11
C ALA A 77 8.09 19.75 24.85
N GLY A 78 9.09 19.05 24.30
CA GLY A 78 9.82 19.46 23.11
C GLY A 78 9.39 18.76 21.82
N LEU A 79 8.33 17.94 21.84
CA LEU A 79 7.87 17.22 20.66
C LEU A 79 7.26 18.18 19.62
N GLY A 80 7.62 17.97 18.36
CA GLY A 80 7.01 18.60 17.19
C GLY A 80 6.63 17.55 16.13
N ALA A 81 5.98 18.00 15.06
CA ALA A 81 5.51 17.10 13.99
C ALA A 81 6.63 16.32 13.29
N GLU A 82 7.84 16.88 13.26
CA GLU A 82 9.01 16.30 12.61
C GLU A 82 9.98 15.64 13.61
N THR A 83 9.54 15.38 14.86
CA THR A 83 10.42 14.78 15.86
C THR A 83 10.64 13.29 15.55
N GLU A 84 11.90 12.91 15.35
CA GLU A 84 12.33 11.52 15.25
C GLU A 84 12.56 10.94 16.65
N LEU A 85 11.70 10.02 17.09
CA LEU A 85 11.79 9.45 18.45
C LEU A 85 13.08 8.64 18.65
N GLY A 86 13.56 7.96 17.61
CA GLY A 86 14.84 7.24 17.64
C GLY A 86 16.04 8.17 17.87
N ALA A 87 16.10 9.31 17.16
CA ALA A 87 17.16 10.30 17.35
C ALA A 87 17.09 10.97 18.73
N LEU A 88 15.87 11.27 19.20
CA LEU A 88 15.63 11.81 20.53
C LEU A 88 16.10 10.84 21.63
N LEU A 89 15.79 9.55 21.48
CA LEU A 89 16.22 8.51 22.39
C LEU A 89 17.76 8.35 22.38
N ALA A 90 18.36 8.33 21.20
CA ALA A 90 19.81 8.24 21.06
C ALA A 90 20.51 9.40 21.80
N GLY A 91 20.00 10.63 21.65
CA GLY A 91 20.47 11.78 22.42
C GLY A 91 20.30 11.63 23.93
N ALA A 92 19.15 11.13 24.39
CA ALA A 92 18.87 10.94 25.81
C ALA A 92 19.80 9.91 26.49
N TYR A 93 20.21 8.88 25.76
CA TYR A 93 21.13 7.84 26.24
C TYR A 93 22.60 8.08 25.86
N GLY A 94 22.92 9.17 25.16
CA GLY A 94 24.27 9.44 24.67
C GLY A 94 24.77 8.43 23.63
N VAL A 95 23.85 7.77 22.92
CA VAL A 95 24.16 6.85 21.83
C VAL A 95 24.42 7.66 20.57
N THR A 96 25.59 7.46 19.97
CA THR A 96 25.89 7.98 18.63
C THR A 96 25.69 6.83 17.63
N PRO A 97 24.73 6.93 16.69
CA PRO A 97 24.59 5.94 15.64
C PRO A 97 25.88 5.81 14.83
N GLY A 98 26.28 4.57 14.54
CA GLY A 98 27.37 4.31 13.60
C GLY A 98 26.97 4.81 12.21
N THR A 99 27.93 5.30 11.43
CA THR A 99 27.71 5.71 10.03
C THR A 99 28.56 4.89 9.06
N ASP A 100 29.47 4.06 9.58
CA ASP A 100 30.27 3.15 8.79
C ASP A 100 29.43 1.94 8.37
N ALA A 101 29.39 1.67 7.06
CA ALA A 101 28.51 0.66 6.50
C ALA A 101 28.90 -0.77 6.93
N GLU A 102 30.21 -1.05 7.06
CA GLU A 102 30.71 -2.36 7.47
C GLU A 102 30.40 -2.62 8.95
N GLU A 103 30.62 -1.62 9.81
CA GLU A 103 30.26 -1.71 11.23
C GLU A 103 28.75 -1.88 11.44
N LEU A 104 27.93 -1.17 10.66
CA LEU A 104 26.47 -1.31 10.70
C LEU A 104 26.03 -2.71 10.27
N GLU A 105 26.62 -3.28 9.22
CA GLU A 105 26.29 -4.62 8.75
C GLU A 105 26.65 -5.68 9.81
N ILE A 106 27.82 -5.57 10.44
CA ILE A 106 28.24 -6.45 11.55
C ILE A 106 27.24 -6.35 12.72
N ARG A 107 26.84 -5.14 13.12
CA ARG A 107 25.86 -4.95 14.21
C ARG A 107 24.50 -5.52 13.84
N ALA A 108 24.09 -5.38 12.57
CA ALA A 108 22.82 -5.84 12.08
C ALA A 108 22.70 -7.39 12.12
N GLU A 109 23.81 -8.13 12.10
CA GLU A 109 23.79 -9.60 12.26
C GLU A 109 23.07 -10.04 13.55
N THR A 110 23.21 -9.28 14.64
CA THR A 110 22.53 -9.54 15.93
C THR A 110 21.01 -9.51 15.80
N TYR A 111 20.49 -8.82 14.79
CA TYR A 111 19.08 -8.65 14.50
C TYR A 111 18.58 -9.49 13.31
N GLY A 112 19.37 -10.48 12.86
CA GLY A 112 18.97 -11.36 11.76
C GLY A 112 19.01 -10.69 10.38
N TYR A 113 19.88 -9.68 10.20
CA TYR A 113 19.95 -8.86 9.00
C TYR A 113 20.01 -9.64 7.69
N ALA A 114 20.77 -10.74 7.61
CA ALA A 114 20.86 -11.53 6.40
C ALA A 114 19.49 -12.03 5.91
N SER A 115 18.65 -12.55 6.82
CA SER A 115 17.31 -13.02 6.48
C SER A 115 16.36 -11.87 6.12
N LEU A 116 16.46 -10.74 6.84
CA LEU A 116 15.66 -9.55 6.56
C LEU A 116 15.99 -8.96 5.19
N ARG A 117 17.28 -8.88 4.87
CA ARG A 117 17.77 -8.39 3.57
C ARG A 117 17.29 -9.25 2.42
N GLU A 118 17.43 -10.58 2.53
CA GLU A 118 16.93 -11.51 1.51
C GLU A 118 15.42 -11.37 1.31
N GLU A 119 14.66 -11.21 2.40
CA GLU A 119 13.22 -11.00 2.32
C GLU A 119 12.85 -9.66 1.66
N GLU A 120 13.53 -8.56 2.01
CA GLU A 120 13.29 -7.25 1.40
C GLU A 120 13.71 -7.20 -0.07
N GLU A 121 14.82 -7.83 -0.43
CA GLU A 121 15.25 -7.98 -1.83
C GLU A 121 14.22 -8.79 -2.63
N ARG A 122 13.71 -9.90 -2.08
CA ARG A 122 12.63 -10.69 -2.69
C ARG A 122 11.34 -9.88 -2.84
N ARG A 123 10.95 -9.10 -1.82
CA ARG A 123 9.78 -8.21 -1.88
C ARG A 123 9.96 -7.15 -2.96
N ALA A 124 11.13 -6.53 -3.05
CA ALA A 124 11.47 -5.55 -4.07
C ALA A 124 11.42 -6.15 -5.48
N ALA A 125 12.04 -7.32 -5.69
CA ALA A 125 12.01 -8.03 -6.96
C ALA A 125 10.58 -8.40 -7.37
N ASN A 126 9.76 -8.89 -6.44
CA ASN A 126 8.36 -9.21 -6.70
C ASN A 126 7.52 -7.98 -7.07
N ARG A 127 7.76 -6.82 -6.41
CA ARG A 127 7.12 -5.54 -6.79
C ARG A 127 7.51 -5.13 -8.21
N LEU A 128 8.81 -5.15 -8.53
CA LEU A 128 9.30 -4.79 -9.87
C LEU A 128 8.73 -5.72 -10.95
N ALA A 129 8.66 -7.02 -10.69
CA ALA A 129 8.07 -7.99 -11.61
C ALA A 129 6.57 -7.72 -11.85
N ARG A 130 5.80 -7.43 -10.79
CA ARG A 130 4.38 -7.06 -10.92
C ARG A 130 4.19 -5.75 -11.69
N GLN A 131 4.99 -4.74 -11.39
CA GLN A 131 4.93 -3.46 -12.10
C GLN A 131 5.24 -3.63 -13.59
N ALA A 132 6.26 -4.43 -13.93
CA ALA A 132 6.56 -4.77 -15.32
C ALA A 132 5.39 -5.53 -15.99
N GLU A 133 4.74 -6.44 -15.27
CA GLU A 133 3.57 -7.16 -15.77
C GLU A 133 2.39 -6.22 -16.03
N TYR A 134 2.12 -5.27 -15.13
CA TYR A 134 1.07 -4.27 -15.31
C TYR A 134 1.35 -3.37 -16.51
N ARG A 135 2.59 -2.93 -16.72
CA ARG A 135 2.99 -2.18 -17.93
C ARG A 135 2.69 -2.97 -19.19
N ARG A 136 3.08 -4.25 -19.23
CA ARG A 136 2.81 -5.12 -20.37
C ARG A 136 1.30 -5.25 -20.64
N ARG A 137 0.50 -5.47 -19.60
CA ARG A 137 -0.96 -5.69 -19.72
C ARG A 137 -1.74 -4.44 -20.12
N PHE A 138 -1.41 -3.29 -19.54
CA PHE A 138 -2.27 -2.10 -19.62
C PHE A 138 -1.70 -0.97 -20.48
N LEU A 139 -0.38 -0.90 -20.67
CA LEU A 139 0.27 0.16 -21.45
C LEU A 139 0.75 -0.34 -22.81
N ASP A 140 1.45 -1.47 -22.84
CA ASP A 140 2.13 -1.93 -24.06
C ASP A 140 1.21 -2.80 -24.94
N GLY A 141 0.30 -3.56 -24.32
CA GLY A 141 -0.64 -4.45 -24.99
C GLY A 141 -1.92 -3.78 -25.52
N PRO A 142 -2.71 -4.51 -26.34
CA PRO A 142 -4.06 -4.10 -26.70
C PRO A 142 -4.97 -4.14 -25.47
N VAL A 143 -5.78 -3.10 -25.32
CA VAL A 143 -6.64 -2.91 -24.14
C VAL A 143 -8.10 -2.64 -24.54
N LEU A 144 -9.01 -2.95 -23.63
CA LEU A 144 -10.38 -2.47 -23.64
C LEU A 144 -10.52 -1.34 -22.62
N VAL A 145 -10.95 -0.17 -23.10
CA VAL A 145 -11.22 1.01 -22.27
C VAL A 145 -12.71 1.12 -22.02
N LEU A 146 -13.10 1.26 -20.75
CA LEU A 146 -14.48 1.49 -20.32
C LEU A 146 -14.58 2.90 -19.73
N PRO A 147 -15.13 3.88 -20.46
CA PRO A 147 -15.38 5.21 -19.93
C PRO A 147 -16.28 5.14 -18.71
N ALA A 148 -15.94 5.86 -17.65
CA ALA A 148 -16.78 5.94 -16.46
C ALA A 148 -17.73 7.13 -16.56
N THR A 149 -18.98 6.93 -16.17
CA THR A 149 -19.95 8.00 -15.95
C THR A 149 -19.98 8.37 -14.46
N PRO A 150 -20.65 9.48 -14.09
CA PRO A 150 -20.85 9.82 -12.67
C PRO A 150 -21.59 8.74 -11.85
N GLU A 151 -22.27 7.80 -12.51
CA GLU A 151 -23.06 6.74 -11.85
C GLU A 151 -22.27 5.46 -11.56
N ILE A 152 -20.96 5.43 -11.89
CA ILE A 152 -20.13 4.25 -11.68
C ILE A 152 -20.16 3.78 -10.22
N ARG A 153 -20.41 2.48 -10.03
CA ARG A 153 -20.35 1.81 -8.72
C ARG A 153 -19.37 0.67 -8.79
N TYR A 154 -18.52 0.53 -7.78
CA TYR A 154 -17.54 -0.53 -7.76
C TYR A 154 -17.23 -1.03 -6.36
N GLY A 155 -16.86 -2.31 -6.26
CA GLY A 155 -16.35 -2.97 -5.06
C GLY A 155 -15.05 -3.71 -5.38
N PHE A 156 -14.18 -3.80 -4.38
CA PHE A 156 -12.83 -4.37 -4.53
C PHE A 156 -12.30 -4.84 -3.17
N ASP A 157 -11.20 -5.60 -3.19
CA ASP A 157 -10.44 -5.92 -1.97
C ASP A 157 -9.43 -4.79 -1.66
N PRO A 158 -9.58 -4.05 -0.55
CA PRO A 158 -8.71 -2.94 -0.22
C PRO A 158 -7.27 -3.35 0.10
N ASN A 159 -7.02 -4.64 0.37
CA ASN A 159 -5.68 -5.17 0.62
C ASN A 159 -4.94 -5.56 -0.66
N ARG A 160 -5.60 -5.46 -1.83
CA ARG A 160 -5.05 -5.91 -3.12
C ARG A 160 -5.11 -4.82 -4.19
N ILE A 161 -4.69 -3.61 -3.81
CA ILE A 161 -4.54 -2.47 -4.72
C ILE A 161 -3.08 -2.00 -4.78
N GLU A 162 -2.65 -1.54 -5.94
CA GLU A 162 -1.29 -1.04 -6.15
C GLU A 162 -1.32 0.22 -7.03
N GLY A 163 -0.61 1.27 -6.63
CA GLY A 163 -0.47 2.47 -7.46
C GLY A 163 0.25 2.16 -8.77
N PHE A 164 -0.23 2.70 -9.88
CA PHE A 164 0.28 2.39 -11.21
C PHE A 164 0.12 3.55 -12.18
N ASP A 165 1.28 4.02 -12.66
CA ASP A 165 1.46 5.17 -13.57
C ASP A 165 0.80 6.46 -13.04
N GLU A 166 0.94 7.57 -13.79
CA GLU A 166 0.44 8.87 -13.35
C GLU A 166 -1.10 8.90 -13.23
N GLY A 167 -1.59 8.79 -11.99
CA GLY A 167 -3.00 8.99 -11.63
C GLY A 167 -3.87 7.73 -11.58
N GLY A 168 -3.27 6.54 -11.71
CA GLY A 168 -4.02 5.30 -11.73
C GLY A 168 -3.65 4.30 -10.64
N THR A 169 -4.56 3.35 -10.43
CA THR A 169 -4.42 2.26 -9.45
C THR A 169 -4.84 0.96 -10.10
N ILE A 170 -4.03 -0.09 -9.95
CA ILE A 170 -4.43 -1.45 -10.27
C ILE A 170 -5.23 -2.02 -9.12
N TYR A 171 -6.42 -2.51 -9.43
CA TYR A 171 -7.27 -3.27 -8.55
C TYR A 171 -7.17 -4.74 -8.95
N ALA A 172 -6.54 -5.58 -8.14
CA ALA A 172 -6.32 -6.99 -8.48
C ALA A 172 -7.64 -7.75 -8.67
N THR A 173 -8.67 -7.35 -7.91
CA THR A 173 -10.06 -7.76 -8.08
C THR A 173 -10.93 -6.51 -8.15
N LEU A 174 -11.96 -6.55 -8.99
CA LEU A 174 -12.87 -5.44 -9.18
C LEU A 174 -14.23 -5.95 -9.64
N ASN A 175 -15.30 -5.52 -9.01
CA ASN A 175 -16.65 -5.61 -9.58
C ASN A 175 -17.13 -4.19 -9.81
N ALA A 176 -17.29 -3.78 -11.06
CA ALA A 176 -17.71 -2.44 -11.44
C ALA A 176 -18.98 -2.51 -12.29
N ARG A 177 -19.87 -1.56 -12.07
CA ARG A 177 -21.09 -1.38 -12.86
C ARG A 177 -21.26 0.08 -13.22
N ASP A 178 -21.66 0.31 -14.46
CA ASP A 178 -21.97 1.62 -15.01
C ASP A 178 -23.04 1.49 -16.12
N ALA A 179 -23.30 2.57 -16.86
CA ALA A 179 -24.23 2.60 -17.97
C ALA A 179 -23.88 1.58 -19.07
N TRP A 180 -22.59 1.27 -19.27
CA TRP A 180 -22.13 0.29 -20.24
C TRP A 180 -22.33 -1.17 -19.82
N GLY A 181 -22.69 -1.44 -18.57
CA GLY A 181 -22.93 -2.80 -18.06
C GLY A 181 -22.13 -3.14 -16.81
N THR A 182 -21.75 -4.41 -16.66
CA THR A 182 -21.06 -4.94 -15.47
C THR A 182 -19.74 -5.62 -15.83
N LEU A 183 -18.64 -5.15 -15.24
CA LEU A 183 -17.30 -5.71 -15.33
C LEU A 183 -16.99 -6.47 -14.04
N ALA A 184 -16.63 -7.74 -14.17
CA ALA A 184 -16.12 -8.57 -13.07
C ALA A 184 -14.69 -8.99 -13.36
N VAL A 185 -13.78 -8.66 -12.44
CA VAL A 185 -12.34 -8.96 -12.50
C VAL A 185 -12.02 -9.81 -11.28
N SER A 186 -11.64 -11.05 -11.52
CA SER A 186 -11.26 -12.01 -10.48
C SER A 186 -9.74 -12.10 -10.32
N GLU A 187 -8.99 -11.92 -11.41
CA GLU A 187 -7.54 -12.04 -11.45
C GLU A 187 -6.95 -11.12 -12.53
N GLY A 188 -5.61 -10.96 -12.55
CA GLY A 188 -4.92 -10.13 -13.55
C GLY A 188 -5.06 -8.61 -13.36
N GLY A 189 -6.14 -8.18 -12.71
CA GLY A 189 -6.42 -6.81 -12.30
C GLY A 189 -7.06 -5.93 -13.37
N ALA A 190 -7.59 -4.79 -12.91
CA ALA A 190 -8.05 -3.69 -13.77
C ALA A 190 -7.37 -2.39 -13.36
N TRP A 191 -6.99 -1.59 -14.36
CA TRP A 191 -6.42 -0.27 -14.14
C TRP A 191 -7.52 0.77 -14.11
N MET A 192 -7.71 1.40 -12.95
CA MET A 192 -8.66 2.49 -12.77
C MET A 192 -7.91 3.81 -12.75
N ILE A 193 -8.34 4.73 -13.60
CA ILE A 193 -7.71 6.05 -13.75
C ILE A 193 -8.66 7.10 -13.21
N ARG A 194 -8.12 8.03 -12.41
CA ARG A 194 -8.87 9.14 -11.85
C ARG A 194 -8.41 10.48 -12.42
N GLU A 195 -9.37 11.33 -12.72
CA GLU A 195 -9.18 12.70 -13.16
C GLU A 195 -10.07 13.60 -12.30
N ASP A 196 -9.54 14.69 -11.76
CA ASP A 196 -10.24 15.62 -10.86
C ASP A 196 -10.97 14.92 -9.68
N GLY A 197 -10.36 13.88 -9.13
CA GLY A 197 -10.88 13.10 -8.00
C GLY A 197 -12.00 12.10 -8.36
N ARG A 198 -12.46 12.05 -9.61
CA ARG A 198 -13.48 11.13 -10.10
C ARG A 198 -12.87 9.99 -10.90
N VAL A 199 -13.56 8.85 -10.96
CA VAL A 199 -13.15 7.76 -11.86
C VAL A 199 -13.45 8.23 -13.28
N ALA A 200 -12.42 8.27 -14.12
CA ALA A 200 -12.54 8.70 -15.52
C ALA A 200 -12.76 7.50 -16.46
N ARG A 201 -12.03 6.41 -16.20
CA ARG A 201 -12.12 5.17 -16.99
C ARG A 201 -11.55 3.98 -16.24
N LEU A 202 -12.01 2.79 -16.66
CA LEU A 202 -11.38 1.51 -16.35
C LEU A 202 -10.69 0.98 -17.60
N VAL A 203 -9.60 0.25 -17.41
CA VAL A 203 -8.84 -0.38 -18.48
C VAL A 203 -8.56 -1.83 -18.09
N VAL A 204 -8.89 -2.74 -19.01
CA VAL A 204 -8.56 -4.17 -18.94
C VAL A 204 -7.86 -4.59 -20.23
N PRO A 205 -7.14 -5.72 -20.29
CA PRO A 205 -6.64 -6.25 -21.57
C PRO A 205 -7.79 -6.43 -22.58
N ALA A 206 -7.50 -6.33 -23.87
CA ALA A 206 -8.54 -6.55 -24.90
C ALA A 206 -9.18 -7.95 -24.79
N PRO A 207 -10.47 -8.12 -25.15
CA PRO A 207 -11.13 -9.41 -25.10
C PRO A 207 -10.49 -10.41 -26.07
N GLN A 208 -10.55 -11.70 -25.72
CA GLN A 208 -10.09 -12.79 -26.58
C GLN A 208 -10.96 -12.93 -27.83
N ASP A 209 -12.27 -12.75 -27.65
CA ASP A 209 -13.27 -12.72 -28.72
C ASP A 209 -14.19 -11.50 -28.51
N ARG A 210 -14.20 -10.60 -29.50
CA ARG A 210 -14.99 -9.36 -29.48
C ARG A 210 -16.48 -9.59 -29.76
N ASP A 211 -16.82 -10.71 -30.36
CA ASP A 211 -18.18 -11.06 -30.77
C ASP A 211 -18.87 -11.91 -29.69
N ALA A 212 -18.12 -12.43 -28.71
CA ALA A 212 -18.62 -13.17 -27.56
C ALA A 212 -19.49 -12.31 -26.63
N ARG A 213 -20.52 -12.93 -26.05
CA ARG A 213 -21.39 -12.32 -25.03
C ARG A 213 -21.61 -13.35 -23.90
N PRO A 214 -21.10 -13.12 -22.67
CA PRO A 214 -20.31 -11.96 -22.25
C PRO A 214 -18.95 -11.87 -22.97
N LEU A 215 -18.35 -10.68 -22.95
CA LEU A 215 -16.96 -10.49 -23.37
C LEU A 215 -16.04 -11.03 -22.30
N GLU A 216 -14.95 -11.68 -22.71
CA GLU A 216 -14.03 -12.32 -21.78
C GLU A 216 -12.59 -12.01 -22.14
N GLY A 217 -11.77 -11.85 -21.11
CA GLY A 217 -10.32 -11.83 -21.22
C GLY A 217 -9.69 -12.57 -20.04
N GLU A 218 -8.37 -12.55 -19.97
CA GLU A 218 -7.67 -13.25 -18.88
C GLU A 218 -8.01 -12.62 -17.52
N GLY A 219 -8.79 -13.35 -16.70
CA GLY A 219 -9.15 -12.95 -15.35
C GLY A 219 -10.31 -11.95 -15.24
N TRP A 220 -11.01 -11.67 -16.34
CA TRP A 220 -12.15 -10.75 -16.31
C TRP A 220 -13.27 -11.12 -17.31
N THR A 221 -14.49 -10.73 -16.97
CA THR A 221 -15.68 -10.83 -17.83
C THR A 221 -16.44 -9.50 -17.85
N LEU A 222 -17.06 -9.17 -18.98
CA LEU A 222 -17.87 -7.97 -19.18
C LEU A 222 -19.21 -8.34 -19.80
N GLU A 223 -20.28 -8.07 -19.05
CA GLU A 223 -21.64 -8.09 -19.53
C GLU A 223 -22.00 -6.69 -20.02
N LEU A 224 -22.02 -6.48 -21.34
CA LEU A 224 -22.43 -5.22 -21.95
C LEU A 224 -23.94 -5.02 -21.84
N ALA A 225 -24.35 -3.80 -21.48
CA ALA A 225 -25.74 -3.38 -21.52
C ALA A 225 -26.23 -3.24 -22.98
N GLU A 226 -27.54 -3.32 -23.17
CA GLU A 226 -28.16 -3.03 -24.46
C GLU A 226 -27.87 -1.58 -24.89
N GLY A 227 -27.63 -1.37 -26.19
CA GLY A 227 -27.27 -0.07 -26.73
C GLY A 227 -25.80 0.32 -26.51
N TRP A 228 -24.93 -0.62 -26.15
CA TRP A 228 -23.48 -0.43 -26.07
C TRP A 228 -22.74 -1.43 -26.95
N ALA A 229 -21.60 -0.99 -27.50
CA ALA A 229 -20.75 -1.77 -28.39
C ALA A 229 -19.28 -1.44 -28.19
N LEU A 230 -18.43 -2.26 -28.83
CA LEU A 230 -17.00 -2.01 -28.94
C LEU A 230 -16.72 -1.20 -30.19
N GLU A 231 -16.00 -0.10 -30.03
CA GLU A 231 -15.43 0.68 -31.13
C GLU A 231 -13.90 0.55 -31.14
N PRO A 232 -13.25 0.66 -32.31
CA PRO A 232 -11.79 0.67 -32.38
C PRO A 232 -11.19 1.75 -31.49
N GLY A 233 -10.23 1.36 -30.65
CA GLY A 233 -9.46 2.29 -29.82
C GLY A 233 -8.32 2.95 -30.59
N GLU A 234 -7.54 3.79 -29.90
CA GLU A 234 -6.42 4.54 -30.50
C GLU A 234 -5.31 3.64 -31.07
N ARG A 235 -5.11 2.46 -30.48
CA ARG A 235 -4.07 1.51 -30.87
C ARG A 235 -4.67 0.31 -31.59
N PRO A 236 -3.94 -0.29 -32.56
CA PRO A 236 -4.36 -1.53 -33.19
C PRO A 236 -4.66 -2.63 -32.17
N GLY A 237 -5.84 -3.25 -32.29
CA GLY A 237 -6.30 -4.31 -31.37
C GLY A 237 -6.85 -3.80 -30.04
N SER A 238 -6.72 -2.51 -29.72
CA SER A 238 -7.42 -1.89 -28.60
C SER A 238 -8.84 -1.50 -28.98
N TRP A 239 -9.71 -1.40 -27.98
CA TRP A 239 -11.12 -1.10 -28.11
C TRP A 239 -11.56 -0.13 -27.03
N ILE A 240 -12.63 0.61 -27.31
CA ILE A 240 -13.35 1.43 -26.35
C ILE A 240 -14.82 1.01 -26.32
N VAL A 241 -15.42 0.98 -25.14
CA VAL A 241 -16.86 0.78 -24.99
C VAL A 241 -17.57 2.12 -25.21
N ALA A 242 -18.50 2.14 -26.17
CA ALA A 242 -19.25 3.33 -26.54
C ALA A 242 -20.73 2.99 -26.76
N PRO A 243 -21.65 3.97 -26.60
CA PRO A 243 -23.04 3.77 -26.98
C PRO A 243 -23.12 3.39 -28.46
N SER A 244 -23.85 2.33 -28.78
CA SER A 244 -24.18 1.97 -30.15
C SER A 244 -24.87 3.18 -30.80
N GLY A 245 -24.30 3.68 -31.90
CA GLY A 245 -24.90 4.78 -32.66
C GLY A 245 -26.36 4.46 -33.05
N PRO A 246 -27.21 5.49 -33.20
CA PRO A 246 -28.60 5.33 -33.61
C PRO A 246 -28.75 4.73 -35.02
#